data_AF-A0A670J8F2-F1
#
_entry.id   AF-A0A670J8F2-F1
#
_cell.length_a   1.000
_cell.length_b   1.000
_cell.length_c   1.000
_cell.angle_alpha   90.00
_cell.angle_beta   90.00
_cell.angle_gamma   90.00
#
_symmetry.space_group_name_H-M   'P 1'
#
loop_
_entity.id
_entity.type
_entity.pdbx_description
1 polymer ?
#
loop_
_entity_poly.entity_id
_entity_poly.type
_entity_poly.pdbx_seq_one_letter_code
_entity_poly.pdbx_strand_id
1 'polypeptide(L)'
;MKTWNTWGNPEYYTKKPCPPCLCEQQEDLRGWILNCSSMGLKEMPPLSSELCHSCHTINILHLQNNSLTTVPLGALDHLIYLKEVDFSNNPWHCDCSILYFKQWLEDFSIASLANLQCASPASVKSRALSQLTGNELEGCRKPQPIKCLDFFWRDFALIFVAIIVLILAKCILQYSKKLTSQAARKLHPFEVPLLQIHDLEKQKSK
;
A
#
# COMPACT_ATOMS: atom_id res chain seq x y z
N MET A 1 36.48 5.11 58.82
CA MET A 1 37.30 4.50 57.76
C MET A 1 36.39 4.14 56.60
N LYS A 2 36.48 4.89 55.50
CA LYS A 2 35.87 4.53 54.21
C LYS A 2 37.00 3.99 53.35
N THR A 3 36.86 2.77 52.81
CA THR A 3 37.75 2.23 51.78
C THR A 3 36.92 2.06 50.51
N TRP A 4 37.22 2.88 49.50
CA TRP A 4 36.67 2.83 48.15
C TRP A 4 37.80 2.44 47.20
N ASN A 5 37.86 1.17 46.78
CA ASN A 5 38.90 0.72 45.87
C ASN A 5 38.35 -0.28 44.85
N THR A 6 37.68 0.20 43.81
CA THR A 6 37.61 -0.48 42.51
C THR A 6 37.71 0.59 41.41
N TRP A 7 38.95 1.00 41.12
CA TRP A 7 39.29 1.76 39.92
C TRP A 7 40.10 0.86 38.99
N GLY A 8 39.63 0.69 37.75
CA GLY A 8 40.41 0.12 36.65
C GLY A 8 39.76 -1.07 35.95
N ASN A 9 38.65 -0.85 35.24
CA ASN A 9 38.34 -1.68 34.06
C ASN A 9 38.10 -0.73 32.85
N PRO A 10 38.93 -0.79 31.78
CA PRO A 10 38.81 0.11 30.62
C PRO A 10 37.50 -0.03 29.84
N GLU A 11 36.80 -1.17 29.98
CA GLU A 11 35.55 -1.48 29.27
C GLU A 11 34.32 -0.68 29.74
N TYR A 12 34.42 0.04 30.86
CA TYR A 12 33.27 0.73 31.47
C TYR A 12 33.01 2.13 30.89
N TYR A 13 33.94 2.69 30.10
CA TYR A 13 33.86 4.07 29.61
C TYR A 13 33.35 4.20 28.15
N THR A 14 33.21 3.11 27.38
CA THR A 14 32.74 3.15 25.98
C THR A 14 31.31 2.66 25.78
N LYS A 15 30.78 1.87 26.72
CA LYS A 15 29.44 1.28 26.65
C LYS A 15 28.45 2.07 27.49
N LYS A 16 27.51 2.77 26.85
CA LYS A 16 26.39 3.43 27.55
C LYS A 16 25.18 2.49 27.58
N PRO A 17 24.52 2.32 28.73
CA PRO A 17 23.27 1.56 28.78
C PRO A 17 22.14 2.36 28.11
N CYS A 18 21.55 1.81 27.05
CA CYS A 18 20.28 2.25 26.49
C CYS A 18 19.27 1.15 26.80
N PRO A 19 18.52 1.17 27.92
CA PRO A 19 17.64 0.06 28.26
C PRO A 19 16.67 -0.22 27.10
N PRO A 20 16.58 -1.45 26.53
CA PRO A 20 17.09 -2.74 27.02
C PRO A 20 18.41 -3.24 26.38
N CYS A 21 19.10 -2.45 25.56
CA CYS A 21 20.26 -2.85 24.77
C CYS A 21 21.58 -2.18 25.22
N LEU A 22 22.71 -2.74 24.77
CA LEU A 22 24.03 -2.15 24.94
C LEU A 22 24.36 -1.25 23.74
N CYS A 23 24.66 0.02 24.02
CA CYS A 23 25.07 1.00 23.01
C CYS A 23 26.56 1.27 23.10
N GLU A 24 27.27 1.13 21.99
CA GLU A 24 28.69 1.43 21.88
C GLU A 24 28.94 2.39 20.73
N GLN A 25 29.75 3.43 20.98
CA GLN A 25 30.10 4.42 19.96
C GLN A 25 31.29 3.92 19.16
N GLN A 26 31.14 3.79 17.84
CA GLN A 26 32.23 3.39 16.96
C GLN A 26 33.21 4.56 16.81
N GLU A 27 34.46 4.36 17.23
CA GLU A 27 35.49 5.41 17.35
C GLU A 27 35.77 6.15 16.02
N ASP A 28 35.65 5.47 14.87
CA ASP A 28 36.04 6.03 13.57
C ASP A 28 34.90 6.65 12.74
N LEU A 29 33.62 6.35 13.04
CA LEU A 29 32.53 6.54 12.07
C LEU A 29 31.35 7.40 12.55
N ARG A 30 31.44 8.03 13.73
CA ARG A 30 30.32 8.73 14.39
C ARG A 30 29.01 7.93 14.38
N GLY A 31 29.12 6.61 14.40
CA GLY A 31 28.01 5.68 14.36
C GLY A 31 27.91 4.89 15.65
N TRP A 32 26.77 4.27 15.86
CA TRP A 32 26.47 3.50 17.05
C TRP A 32 26.25 2.04 16.70
N ILE A 33 26.81 1.18 17.55
CA ILE A 33 26.53 -0.25 17.60
C ILE A 33 25.45 -0.43 18.66
N LEU A 34 24.32 -1.00 18.24
CA LEU A 34 23.22 -1.34 19.12
C LEU A 34 23.14 -2.85 19.26
N ASN A 35 23.63 -3.37 20.39
CA ASN A 35 23.61 -4.78 20.68
C ASN A 35 22.49 -5.13 21.66
N CYS A 36 21.44 -5.74 21.11
CA CYS A 36 20.25 -6.24 21.79
C CYS A 36 20.22 -7.79 21.79
N SER A 37 21.35 -8.44 21.51
CA SER A 37 21.38 -9.90 21.37
C SER A 37 21.17 -10.60 22.70
N SER A 38 20.48 -11.75 22.68
CA SER A 38 20.25 -12.60 23.87
C SER A 38 19.57 -11.88 25.04
N MET A 39 18.76 -10.85 24.78
CA MET A 39 18.04 -10.07 25.79
C MET A 39 16.63 -10.63 26.10
N GLY A 40 16.21 -11.71 25.41
CA GLY A 40 14.88 -12.31 25.59
C GLY A 40 13.75 -11.46 25.01
N LEU A 41 14.05 -10.61 24.03
CA LEU A 41 13.08 -9.69 23.42
C LEU A 41 12.01 -10.48 22.67
N LYS A 42 10.74 -10.16 22.94
CA LYS A 42 9.58 -10.72 22.23
C LYS A 42 9.06 -9.81 21.13
N GLU A 43 9.34 -8.51 21.28
CA GLU A 43 8.94 -7.46 20.37
C GLU A 43 10.18 -6.64 20.00
N MET A 44 10.14 -6.00 18.83
CA MET A 44 11.22 -5.14 18.38
C MET A 44 11.43 -4.00 19.39
N PRO A 45 12.68 -3.75 19.83
CA PRO A 45 12.95 -2.62 20.70
C PRO A 45 12.67 -1.32 19.93
N PRO A 46 12.21 -0.26 20.61
CA PRO A 46 12.02 1.03 19.96
C PRO A 46 13.39 1.56 19.52
N LEU A 47 13.61 1.58 18.21
CA LEU A 47 14.85 2.06 17.60
C LEU A 47 14.82 3.58 17.38
N SER A 48 13.86 4.29 17.99
CA SER A 48 13.71 5.73 17.88
C SER A 48 14.70 6.49 18.76
N SER A 49 14.97 7.75 18.37
CA SER A 49 15.87 8.69 19.05
C SER A 49 15.51 8.98 20.52
N GLU A 50 14.34 8.53 21.00
CA GLU A 50 13.88 8.75 22.36
C GLU A 50 14.55 7.84 23.39
N LEU A 51 15.00 6.64 22.99
CA LEU A 51 15.59 5.66 23.92
C LEU A 51 17.11 5.79 24.09
N CYS A 52 17.77 6.41 23.11
CA CYS A 52 19.19 6.76 23.19
C CYS A 52 19.36 8.20 22.77
N HIS A 53 19.46 9.11 23.75
CA HIS A 53 19.71 10.54 23.57
C HIS A 53 20.96 10.89 22.72
N SER A 54 21.76 9.91 22.32
CA SER A 54 22.99 10.09 21.55
C SER A 54 23.09 9.20 20.29
N CYS A 55 22.19 8.24 20.07
CA CYS A 55 22.31 7.24 19.00
C CYS A 55 21.62 7.67 17.71
N HIS A 56 21.96 8.86 17.20
CA HIS A 56 21.34 9.43 16.00
C HIS A 56 21.68 8.67 14.71
N THR A 57 22.71 7.83 14.73
CA THR A 57 23.27 7.15 13.56
C THR A 57 23.61 5.72 13.96
N ILE A 58 22.69 4.78 13.79
CA ILE A 58 22.96 3.34 14.06
C ILE A 58 23.64 2.74 12.82
N ASN A 59 24.83 2.17 13.01
CA ASN A 59 25.59 1.50 11.95
C ASN A 59 25.43 -0.02 12.02
N ILE A 60 25.32 -0.56 13.22
CA ILE A 60 25.30 -2.01 13.47
C ILE A 60 24.15 -2.32 14.42
N LEU A 61 23.27 -3.24 14.02
CA LEU A 61 22.14 -3.69 14.81
C LEU A 61 22.17 -5.20 15.03
N HIS A 62 22.38 -5.63 16.27
CA HIS A 62 22.44 -7.04 16.65
C HIS A 62 21.21 -7.40 17.49
N LEU A 63 20.35 -8.26 16.95
CA LEU A 63 19.09 -8.72 17.54
C LEU A 63 18.98 -10.25 17.58
N GLN A 64 20.07 -10.95 17.33
CA GLN A 64 20.12 -12.41 17.32
C GLN A 64 19.86 -13.03 18.70
N ASN A 65 19.44 -14.30 18.68
CA ASN A 65 19.14 -15.10 19.87
C ASN A 65 18.05 -14.48 20.77
N ASN A 66 17.00 -13.92 20.17
CA ASN A 66 15.83 -13.40 20.89
C ASN A 66 14.58 -14.26 20.58
N SER A 67 13.42 -13.81 21.05
CA SER A 67 12.11 -14.45 20.81
C SER A 67 11.25 -13.61 19.87
N LEU A 68 11.87 -12.90 18.92
CA LEU A 68 11.17 -12.10 17.94
C LEU A 68 10.48 -13.01 16.92
N THR A 69 9.21 -12.72 16.63
CA THR A 69 8.43 -13.47 15.64
C THR A 69 8.23 -12.67 14.36
N THR A 70 8.29 -11.34 14.42
CA THR A 70 8.06 -10.45 13.29
C THR A 70 8.74 -9.10 13.52
N VAL A 71 8.86 -8.29 12.48
CA VAL A 71 9.33 -6.89 12.56
C VAL A 71 8.18 -5.98 12.13
N PRO A 72 7.77 -5.00 12.96
CA PRO A 72 6.70 -4.08 12.60
C PRO A 72 7.02 -3.28 11.35
N LEU A 73 5.97 -2.96 10.58
CA LEU A 73 6.07 -2.11 9.40
C LEU A 73 6.77 -0.78 9.75
N GLY A 74 7.79 -0.43 8.96
CA GLY A 74 8.52 0.82 9.10
C GLY A 74 9.51 0.88 10.27
N ALA A 75 9.66 -0.18 11.07
CA ALA A 75 10.54 -0.16 12.24
C ALA A 75 12.04 0.03 11.91
N LEU A 76 12.44 -0.25 10.67
CA LEU A 76 13.83 -0.16 10.20
C LEU A 76 14.05 0.99 9.19
N ASP A 77 12.99 1.68 8.75
CA ASP A 77 13.05 2.60 7.61
C ASP A 77 13.86 3.86 7.91
N HIS A 78 13.94 4.29 9.17
CA HIS A 78 14.72 5.45 9.59
C HIS A 78 16.22 5.15 9.78
N LEU A 79 16.64 3.88 9.70
CA LEU A 79 18.02 3.45 9.92
C LEU A 79 18.88 3.58 8.65
N ILE A 80 18.95 4.78 8.09
CA ILE A 80 19.58 5.04 6.79
C ILE A 80 21.11 4.83 6.73
N TYR A 81 21.77 4.74 7.90
CA TYR A 81 23.23 4.57 8.03
C TYR A 81 23.64 3.16 8.42
N LEU A 82 22.68 2.23 8.44
CA LEU A 82 22.90 0.85 8.83
C LEU A 82 23.81 0.15 7.81
N LYS A 83 24.79 -0.59 8.31
CA LYS A 83 25.81 -1.30 7.53
C LYS A 83 25.78 -2.80 7.79
N GLU A 84 25.36 -3.18 8.99
CA GLU A 84 25.33 -4.56 9.43
C GLU A 84 24.10 -4.82 10.29
N VAL A 85 23.48 -5.99 10.07
CA VAL A 85 22.41 -6.51 10.90
C VAL A 85 22.61 -7.98 11.20
N ASP A 86 22.19 -8.41 12.38
CA ASP A 86 22.04 -9.83 12.70
C ASP A 86 20.69 -10.07 13.38
N PHE A 87 19.86 -10.85 12.71
CA PHE A 87 18.51 -11.24 13.12
C PHE A 87 18.39 -12.77 13.33
N SER A 88 19.52 -13.48 13.29
CA SER A 88 19.55 -14.94 13.36
C SER A 88 19.01 -15.49 14.68
N ASN A 89 18.64 -16.77 14.68
CA ASN A 89 18.18 -17.47 15.89
C ASN A 89 17.00 -16.80 16.61
N ASN A 90 16.03 -16.30 15.84
CA ASN A 90 14.75 -15.82 16.31
C ASN A 90 13.62 -16.70 15.75
N PRO A 91 12.53 -16.95 16.50
CA PRO A 91 11.43 -17.79 16.07
C PRO A 91 10.49 -17.10 15.08
N TRP A 92 10.99 -16.77 13.88
CA TRP A 92 10.26 -16.02 12.86
C TRP A 92 8.94 -16.69 12.47
N HIS A 93 7.86 -15.92 12.46
CA HIS A 93 6.53 -16.29 12.00
C HIS A 93 6.35 -15.83 10.56
N CYS A 94 6.48 -16.75 9.62
CA CYS A 94 6.51 -16.50 8.18
C CYS A 94 5.11 -16.57 7.54
N ASP A 95 4.21 -15.72 8.02
CA ASP A 95 2.92 -15.44 7.38
C ASP A 95 3.01 -14.14 6.56
N CYS A 96 1.89 -13.50 6.24
CA CYS A 96 1.91 -12.24 5.52
C CYS A 96 2.51 -11.06 6.29
N SER A 97 2.53 -11.10 7.63
CA SER A 97 3.07 -9.99 8.43
C SER A 97 4.58 -9.85 8.24
N ILE A 98 5.29 -10.93 7.89
CA ILE A 98 6.74 -10.90 7.68
C ILE A 98 7.17 -10.24 6.36
N LEU A 99 6.21 -9.95 5.48
CA LEU A 99 6.52 -9.50 4.11
C LEU A 99 7.39 -8.25 4.07
N TYR A 100 7.09 -7.27 4.93
CA TYR A 100 7.92 -6.07 5.07
C TYR A 100 9.35 -6.40 5.44
N PHE A 101 9.54 -7.26 6.46
CA PHE A 101 10.86 -7.64 6.92
C PHE A 101 11.66 -8.37 5.85
N LYS A 102 10.99 -9.28 5.13
CA LYS A 102 11.58 -9.98 3.99
C LYS A 102 12.03 -9.00 2.90
N GLN A 103 11.16 -8.08 2.47
CA GLN A 103 11.48 -7.09 1.45
C GLN A 103 12.62 -6.16 1.87
N TRP A 104 12.57 -5.67 3.12
CA TRP A 104 13.62 -4.84 3.67
C TRP A 104 14.98 -5.55 3.66
N LEU A 105 15.03 -6.85 3.99
CA LEU A 105 16.26 -7.65 3.93
C LEU A 105 16.70 -8.00 2.50
N GLU A 106 15.77 -8.16 1.55
CA GLU A 106 16.10 -8.33 0.13
C GLU A 106 16.86 -7.11 -0.41
N ASP A 107 16.44 -5.91 -0.01
CA ASP A 107 17.08 -4.64 -0.38
C ASP A 107 18.38 -4.40 0.41
N PHE A 108 18.41 -4.76 1.69
CA PHE A 108 19.55 -4.50 2.57
C PHE A 108 20.69 -5.53 2.41
N SER A 109 20.39 -6.83 2.52
CA SER A 109 21.41 -7.89 2.51
C SER A 109 20.80 -9.27 2.28
N ILE A 110 20.94 -9.78 1.04
CA ILE A 110 20.54 -11.14 0.65
C ILE A 110 21.21 -12.22 1.54
N ALA A 111 22.47 -11.97 1.95
CA ALA A 111 23.18 -12.88 2.84
C ALA A 111 22.52 -12.98 4.23
N SER A 112 22.10 -11.85 4.80
CA SER A 112 21.40 -11.82 6.09
C SER A 112 20.04 -12.51 5.98
N LEU A 113 19.31 -12.30 4.87
CA LEU A 113 18.05 -12.97 4.59
C LEU A 113 18.19 -14.50 4.51
N ALA A 114 19.25 -14.98 3.88
CA ALA A 114 19.49 -16.41 3.70
C ALA A 114 19.74 -17.16 5.03
N ASN A 115 20.19 -16.45 6.07
CA ASN A 115 20.44 -17.00 7.39
C ASN A 115 19.17 -17.13 8.24
N LEU A 116 18.03 -16.55 7.82
CA LEU A 116 16.79 -16.59 8.60
C LEU A 116 15.95 -17.81 8.25
N GLN A 117 15.51 -18.54 9.28
CA GLN A 117 14.63 -19.70 9.16
C GLN A 117 13.29 -19.44 9.84
N CYS A 118 12.22 -19.93 9.22
CA CYS A 118 10.88 -19.84 9.75
C CYS A 118 10.67 -20.85 10.88
N ALA A 119 10.18 -20.40 12.03
CA ALA A 119 9.76 -21.28 13.12
C ALA A 119 8.28 -21.67 13.00
N SER A 120 7.48 -20.81 12.38
CA SER A 120 6.04 -20.98 12.17
C SER A 120 5.60 -20.22 10.91
N PRO A 121 4.41 -20.47 10.35
CA PRO A 121 3.51 -21.59 10.62
C PRO A 121 4.11 -22.96 10.27
N ALA A 122 3.44 -24.05 10.66
CA ALA A 122 3.96 -25.42 10.52
C ALA A 122 4.26 -25.80 9.05
N SER A 123 3.53 -25.22 8.10
CA SER A 123 3.67 -25.43 6.65
C SER A 123 5.04 -25.01 6.10
N VAL A 124 5.68 -24.02 6.70
CA VAL A 124 6.97 -23.45 6.27
C VAL A 124 8.05 -23.56 7.32
N LYS A 125 7.82 -24.31 8.39
CA LYS A 125 8.79 -24.50 9.48
C LYS A 125 10.13 -25.03 8.96
N SER A 126 11.21 -24.48 9.48
CA SER A 126 12.62 -24.77 9.13
C SER A 126 13.01 -24.46 7.70
N ARG A 127 12.15 -23.81 6.90
CA ARG A 127 12.52 -23.27 5.59
C ARG A 127 13.21 -21.92 5.76
N ALA A 128 14.16 -21.64 4.88
CA ALA A 128 14.81 -20.33 4.85
C ALA A 128 13.84 -19.28 4.30
N LEU A 129 13.80 -18.09 4.91
CA LEU A 129 12.92 -17.00 4.49
C LEU A 129 13.22 -16.54 3.06
N SER A 130 14.50 -16.62 2.64
CA SER A 130 14.94 -16.33 1.27
C SER A 130 14.31 -17.24 0.21
N GLN A 131 13.86 -18.44 0.58
CA GLN A 131 13.29 -19.42 -0.34
C GLN A 131 11.77 -19.30 -0.48
N LEU A 132 11.12 -18.49 0.37
CA LEU A 132 9.67 -18.36 0.37
C LEU A 132 9.21 -17.34 -0.67
N THR A 133 8.18 -17.69 -1.43
CA THR A 133 7.48 -16.77 -2.32
C THR A 133 6.15 -16.31 -1.71
N GLY A 134 5.61 -15.17 -2.14
CA GLY A 134 4.42 -14.55 -1.50
C GLY A 134 3.14 -15.40 -1.52
N ASN A 135 3.07 -16.43 -2.36
CA ASN A 135 2.00 -17.43 -2.39
C ASN A 135 2.15 -18.55 -1.34
N GLU A 136 3.34 -18.75 -0.78
CA GLU A 136 3.63 -19.73 0.29
C GLU A 136 3.45 -19.12 1.69
N LEU A 137 3.44 -17.80 1.80
CA LEU A 137 3.13 -17.08 3.03
C LEU A 137 1.63 -17.15 3.33
N GLU A 138 1.27 -17.75 4.47
CA GLU A 138 -0.12 -17.85 4.91
C GLU A 138 -0.73 -16.46 5.16
N GLY A 139 -2.04 -16.32 4.90
CA GLY A 139 -2.75 -15.07 5.17
C GLY A 139 -2.48 -13.93 4.19
N CYS A 140 -1.56 -14.09 3.23
CA CYS A 140 -1.42 -13.09 2.18
C CYS A 140 -2.64 -13.10 1.27
N ARG A 141 -3.33 -11.97 1.24
CA ARG A 141 -4.43 -11.74 0.30
C ARG A 141 -3.81 -11.77 -1.09
N LYS A 142 -3.96 -12.91 -1.78
CA LYS A 142 -3.80 -12.94 -3.23
C LYS A 142 -4.65 -11.77 -3.75
N PRO A 143 -4.11 -10.85 -4.55
CA PRO A 143 -4.96 -9.99 -5.34
C PRO A 143 -5.94 -10.96 -6.01
N GLN A 144 -7.24 -10.82 -5.70
CA GLN A 144 -8.25 -11.51 -6.48
C GLN A 144 -7.90 -11.15 -7.92
N PRO A 145 -7.70 -12.15 -8.83
CA PRO A 145 -7.46 -11.81 -10.21
C PRO A 145 -8.62 -10.90 -10.59
N ILE A 146 -8.33 -9.63 -10.87
CA ILE A 146 -9.31 -8.75 -11.47
C ILE A 146 -9.66 -9.52 -12.74
N LYS A 147 -10.83 -10.16 -12.74
CA LYS A 147 -11.33 -10.84 -13.92
C LYS A 147 -11.63 -9.70 -14.88
N CYS A 148 -10.63 -9.29 -15.67
CA CYS A 148 -10.77 -8.20 -16.63
C CYS A 148 -12.00 -8.42 -17.49
N LEU A 149 -12.30 -9.70 -17.79
CA LEU A 149 -13.49 -10.13 -18.49
C LEU A 149 -14.81 -9.69 -17.81
N ASP A 150 -14.93 -9.82 -16.48
CA ASP A 150 -16.15 -9.42 -15.76
C ASP A 150 -16.32 -7.89 -15.72
N PHE A 151 -15.21 -7.15 -15.69
CA PHE A 151 -15.21 -5.69 -15.80
C PHE A 151 -15.72 -5.25 -17.18
N PHE A 152 -15.19 -5.83 -18.26
CA PHE A 152 -15.63 -5.50 -19.62
C PHE A 152 -17.11 -5.80 -19.87
N TRP A 153 -17.61 -6.97 -19.46
CA TRP A 153 -19.02 -7.33 -19.71
C TRP A 153 -20.01 -6.43 -18.96
N ARG A 154 -19.67 -6.02 -17.73
CA ARG A 154 -20.46 -5.07 -16.93
C ARG A 154 -20.58 -3.73 -17.66
N ASP A 155 -19.46 -3.19 -18.12
CA ASP A 155 -19.43 -1.89 -18.78
C ASP A 155 -20.12 -1.92 -20.14
N PHE A 156 -19.93 -2.98 -20.94
CA PHE A 156 -20.64 -3.13 -22.22
C PHE A 156 -22.16 -3.24 -22.02
N ALA A 157 -22.62 -3.95 -20.99
CA ALA A 157 -24.05 -4.04 -20.67
C ALA A 157 -24.64 -2.67 -20.30
N LEU A 158 -23.92 -1.88 -19.49
CA LEU A 158 -24.35 -0.52 -19.12
C LEU A 158 -24.40 0.42 -20.33
N ILE A 159 -23.38 0.35 -21.20
CA ILE A 159 -23.34 1.13 -22.44
C ILE A 159 -24.51 0.75 -23.35
N PHE A 160 -24.78 -0.54 -23.51
CA PHE A 160 -25.87 -1.03 -24.34
C PHE A 160 -27.25 -0.57 -23.82
N VAL A 161 -27.47 -0.66 -22.50
CA VAL A 161 -28.70 -0.15 -21.87
C VAL A 161 -28.84 1.36 -22.07
N ALA A 162 -27.77 2.14 -21.90
CA ALA A 162 -27.79 3.58 -22.14
C ALA A 162 -28.14 3.92 -23.60
N ILE A 163 -27.57 3.20 -24.57
CA ILE A 163 -27.87 3.38 -25.99
C ILE A 163 -29.35 3.07 -26.27
N ILE A 164 -29.89 1.98 -25.75
CA ILE A 164 -31.32 1.65 -25.91
C ILE A 164 -32.20 2.75 -25.34
N VAL A 165 -31.90 3.25 -24.14
CA VAL A 165 -32.67 4.34 -23.51
C VAL A 165 -32.63 5.60 -24.37
N LEU A 166 -31.47 5.96 -24.92
CA LEU A 166 -31.34 7.12 -25.81
C LEU A 166 -32.10 6.95 -27.13
N ILE A 167 -32.12 5.74 -27.71
CA ILE A 167 -32.90 5.43 -28.92
C ILE A 167 -34.39 5.56 -28.62
N LEU A 168 -34.87 4.94 -27.54
CA LEU A 168 -36.28 5.00 -27.14
C LEU A 168 -36.72 6.44 -26.87
N ALA A 169 -35.91 7.23 -26.16
CA ALA A 169 -36.18 8.65 -25.92
C ALA A 169 -36.28 9.43 -27.24
N LYS A 170 -35.37 9.21 -28.19
CA LYS A 170 -35.43 9.82 -29.53
C LYS A 170 -36.69 9.40 -30.29
N CYS A 171 -37.07 8.13 -30.26
CA CYS A 171 -38.29 7.63 -30.89
C CYS A 171 -39.54 8.29 -30.29
N ILE A 172 -39.63 8.38 -28.96
CA ILE A 172 -40.73 9.03 -28.25
C ILE A 172 -40.80 10.52 -28.63
N LEU A 173 -39.65 11.23 -28.65
CA LEU A 173 -39.56 12.63 -29.06
C LEU A 173 -39.96 12.86 -30.53
N GLN A 174 -39.57 11.97 -31.44
CA GLN A 174 -39.98 12.05 -32.84
C GLN A 174 -41.46 11.76 -33.02
N TYR A 175 -41.97 10.77 -32.31
CA TYR A 175 -43.38 10.39 -32.36
C TYR A 175 -44.27 11.51 -31.83
N SER A 176 -43.92 12.10 -30.68
CA SER A 176 -44.65 13.23 -30.12
C SER A 176 -44.62 14.44 -31.06
N LYS A 177 -43.48 14.77 -31.68
CA LYS A 177 -43.39 15.80 -32.73
C LYS A 177 -44.25 15.50 -33.96
N LYS A 178 -44.32 14.24 -34.38
CA LYS A 178 -45.18 13.82 -35.50
C LYS A 178 -46.66 13.98 -35.14
N LEU A 179 -47.07 13.61 -33.93
CA LEU A 179 -48.43 13.82 -33.45
C LEU A 179 -48.78 15.30 -33.33
N THR A 180 -47.90 16.14 -32.77
CA THR A 180 -48.18 17.58 -32.65
C THR A 180 -48.26 18.25 -34.02
N SER A 181 -47.41 17.88 -34.99
CA SER A 181 -47.53 18.38 -36.37
C SER A 181 -48.82 17.94 -37.06
N GLN A 182 -49.29 16.71 -36.83
CA GLN A 182 -50.57 16.23 -37.36
C GLN A 182 -51.77 16.88 -36.67
N ALA A 183 -51.70 17.13 -35.35
CA ALA A 183 -52.71 17.84 -34.58
C ALA A 183 -52.79 19.33 -34.97
N ALA A 184 -51.65 19.99 -35.18
CA ALA A 184 -51.59 21.36 -35.71
C ALA A 184 -52.21 21.47 -37.11
N ARG A 185 -51.98 20.47 -37.99
CA ARG A 185 -52.66 20.39 -39.30
C ARG A 185 -54.16 20.15 -39.20
N LYS A 186 -54.64 19.45 -38.15
CA LYS A 186 -56.08 19.23 -37.93
C LYS A 186 -56.77 20.40 -37.23
N LEU A 187 -56.05 21.28 -36.53
CA LEU A 187 -56.61 22.46 -35.86
C LEU A 187 -56.71 23.69 -36.77
N HIS A 188 -56.04 23.69 -37.93
CA HIS A 188 -56.31 24.60 -39.07
C HIS A 188 -56.90 23.83 -40.27
N PRO A 189 -58.19 23.42 -40.27
CA PRO A 189 -58.82 22.88 -41.48
C PRO A 189 -59.32 23.93 -42.47
N PHE A 190 -59.43 25.22 -42.10
CA PHE A 190 -59.97 26.24 -43.00
C PHE A 190 -59.46 27.64 -42.65
N GLU A 191 -58.30 28.01 -43.20
CA GLU A 191 -58.02 29.41 -43.52
C GLU A 191 -57.66 29.43 -45.00
N VAL A 192 -58.66 29.81 -45.79
CA VAL A 192 -58.49 30.13 -47.21
C VAL A 192 -57.41 31.20 -47.31
N PRO A 193 -56.36 31.03 -48.14
CA PRO A 193 -55.46 32.12 -48.44
C PRO A 193 -56.26 33.25 -49.11
N LEU A 194 -56.49 34.34 -48.38
CA LEU A 194 -57.13 35.57 -48.85
C LEU A 194 -56.15 36.37 -49.72
N LEU A 195 -55.52 35.72 -50.69
CA LEU A 195 -54.42 36.29 -51.50
C LEU A 195 -54.63 36.09 -53.01
N GLN A 196 -55.88 35.96 -53.45
CA GLN A 196 -56.23 35.90 -54.89
C GLN A 196 -57.44 36.77 -55.28
N ILE A 197 -58.13 37.46 -54.35
CA ILE A 197 -59.31 38.28 -54.69
C ILE A 197 -58.93 39.72 -55.06
N HIS A 198 -57.77 40.23 -54.64
CA HIS A 198 -57.39 41.62 -54.93
C HIS A 198 -56.76 41.85 -56.32
N ASP A 199 -56.41 40.79 -57.06
CA ASP A 199 -55.81 40.92 -58.39
C ASP A 199 -56.82 40.89 -59.55
N LEU A 200 -58.09 40.49 -59.31
CA LEU A 200 -59.12 40.44 -60.37
C LEU A 200 -59.98 41.71 -60.49
N GLU A 201 -60.00 42.60 -59.50
CA GLU A 201 -60.67 43.91 -59.65
C GLU A 201 -59.79 44.96 -60.34
N LYS A 202 -58.46 44.83 -60.27
CA LYS A 202 -57.54 45.84 -60.81
C LYS A 202 -57.35 45.79 -62.33
N GLN A 203 -57.78 44.71 -63.00
CA GLN A 203 -57.72 44.57 -64.46
C GLN A 203 -59.00 44.96 -65.20
N LYS A 204 -60.10 45.33 -64.52
CA LYS A 204 -61.36 45.71 -65.17
C LYS A 204 -61.64 47.22 -65.19
N SER A 205 -60.73 48.05 -64.70
CA SER A 205 -60.90 49.51 -64.68
C SER A 205 -59.59 50.28 -64.77
N LYS A 206 -58.86 50.18 -65.90
CA LYS A 206 -58.19 51.34 -66.54
C LYS A 206 -57.61 50.97 -67.90
#